data_AF-A0A8T3SUS6-F1
#
_entry.id   AF-A0A8T3SUS6-F1
#
_cell.length_a   1.000
_cell.length_b   1.000
_cell.length_c   1.000
_cell.angle_alpha   90.00
_cell.angle_beta   90.00
_cell.angle_gamma   90.00
#
_symmetry.space_group_name_H-M   'P 1'
#
loop_
_entity.id
_entity.type
_entity.pdbx_description
1 polymer ?
#
loop_
_entity_poly.entity_id
_entity_poly.type
_entity_poly.pdbx_seq_one_letter_code
_entity_poly.pdbx_strand_id
1 'polypeptide(L)'
;MSTAVEPREWRRYGLGGPPEPWQHDAQRDIDRLATSYYLDVIELRSQILAAHPDEELRLRVDELHTTATRHKTEIDYTLRHWATPVERARVADRLGALMRIARRMDTFLHRPHGPLGDADPAPEPTVA
;
A
#
# COMPACT_ATOMS: atom_id res chain seq x y z
N MET A 1 16.10 36.06 21.53
CA MET A 1 16.40 36.45 20.14
C MET A 1 15.69 35.46 19.24
N SER A 2 14.57 35.87 18.63
CA SER A 2 13.77 35.01 17.77
C SER A 2 14.47 34.89 16.41
N THR A 3 15.08 33.74 16.13
CA THR A 3 15.59 33.39 14.80
C THR A 3 14.40 33.05 13.92
N ALA A 4 13.79 34.06 13.31
CA ALA A 4 12.87 33.87 12.21
C ALA A 4 13.67 33.25 11.04
N VAL A 5 13.53 31.94 10.87
CA VAL A 5 14.11 31.20 9.74
C VAL A 5 13.49 31.76 8.46
N GLU A 6 14.32 32.40 7.63
CA GLU A 6 13.86 33.13 6.46
C GLU A 6 13.10 32.23 5.45
N PRO A 7 12.06 32.75 4.76
CA PRO A 7 11.26 32.02 3.77
C PRO A 7 12.04 31.58 2.52
N ARG A 8 13.35 31.81 2.45
CA ARG A 8 14.22 31.51 1.30
C ARG A 8 14.72 30.07 1.30
N GLU A 9 14.91 29.44 2.47
CA GLU A 9 15.31 28.02 2.57
C GLU A 9 14.19 27.06 2.12
N TRP A 10 12.93 27.48 2.27
CA TRP A 10 11.74 26.68 1.95
C TRP A 10 11.60 26.39 0.45
N ARG A 11 12.15 27.25 -0.43
CA ARG A 11 12.14 27.04 -1.88
C ARG A 11 13.02 25.86 -2.32
N ARG A 12 13.94 25.38 -1.48
CA ARG A 12 14.85 24.27 -1.81
C ARG A 12 14.15 22.90 -1.74
N TYR A 13 13.04 22.81 -1.01
CA TYR A 13 12.40 21.54 -0.68
C TYR A 13 11.11 21.26 -1.48
N GLY A 14 10.73 22.15 -2.41
CA GLY A 14 9.51 21.99 -3.23
C GLY A 14 8.22 21.91 -2.40
N LEU A 15 7.16 21.35 -2.98
CA LEU A 15 5.85 21.13 -2.34
C LEU A 15 5.89 20.16 -1.14
N GLY A 16 7.04 19.55 -0.84
CA GLY A 16 7.18 18.48 0.14
C GLY A 16 7.50 18.93 1.56
N GLY A 17 8.01 20.16 1.75
CA GLY A 17 8.64 20.55 3.02
C GLY A 17 10.00 19.85 3.23
N PRO A 18 10.77 20.24 4.26
CA PRO A 18 12.07 19.62 4.52
C PRO A 18 11.91 18.14 4.91
N PRO A 19 12.87 17.27 4.56
CA PRO A 19 12.89 15.91 5.05
C PRO A 19 13.16 15.88 6.55
N GLU A 20 12.35 15.13 7.28
CA GLU A 20 12.45 14.97 8.73
C GLU A 20 12.81 13.52 9.08
N PRO A 21 13.47 13.26 10.23
CA PRO A 21 13.68 11.90 10.73
C PRO A 21 12.36 11.21 11.06
N TRP A 22 12.29 9.90 10.88
CA TRP A 22 11.11 9.14 11.30
C TRP A 22 10.92 9.20 12.82
N GLN A 23 9.67 9.27 13.27
CA GLN A 23 9.37 9.01 14.67
C GLN A 23 9.77 7.56 14.98
N HIS A 24 10.41 7.35 16.13
CA HIS A 24 11.12 6.10 16.44
C HIS A 24 10.28 4.84 16.21
N ASP A 25 9.04 4.82 16.69
CA ASP A 25 8.18 3.66 16.56
C ASP A 25 7.51 3.59 15.18
N ALA A 26 7.20 4.74 14.57
CA ALA A 26 6.51 4.80 13.28
C ALA A 26 7.31 4.12 12.15
N GLN A 27 8.64 4.31 12.12
CA GLN A 27 9.49 3.66 11.11
C GLN A 27 9.40 2.13 11.20
N ARG A 28 9.50 1.62 12.43
CA ARG A 28 9.49 0.19 12.72
C ARG A 28 8.13 -0.43 12.49
N ASP A 29 7.06 0.27 12.85
CA ASP A 29 5.69 -0.20 12.66
C ASP A 29 5.33 -0.28 11.18
N ILE A 30 5.72 0.73 10.38
CA ILE A 30 5.52 0.71 8.93
C ILE A 30 6.30 -0.44 8.30
N ASP A 31 7.59 -0.62 8.66
CA ASP A 31 8.42 -1.71 8.14
C ASP A 31 7.80 -3.08 8.45
N ARG A 32 7.39 -3.28 9.70
CA ARG A 32 6.75 -4.52 10.16
C ARG A 32 5.46 -4.79 9.39
N LEU A 33 4.56 -3.80 9.26
CA LEU A 33 3.29 -3.97 8.55
C LEU A 33 3.50 -4.21 7.06
N ALA A 34 4.38 -3.44 6.41
CA ALA A 34 4.70 -3.59 4.99
C ALA A 34 5.27 -4.98 4.71
N THR A 35 6.16 -5.46 5.58
CA THR A 35 6.73 -6.80 5.49
C THR A 35 5.66 -7.89 5.69
N SER A 36 4.79 -7.75 6.70
CA SER A 36 3.70 -8.70 6.93
C SER A 36 2.79 -8.82 5.69
N TYR A 37 2.26 -7.71 5.20
CA TYR A 37 1.36 -7.75 4.03
C TYR A 37 2.05 -8.25 2.76
N TYR A 38 3.34 -7.99 2.60
CA TYR A 38 4.08 -8.49 1.45
C TYR A 38 4.31 -10.01 1.53
N LEU A 39 4.59 -10.54 2.72
CA LEU A 39 4.68 -11.98 2.93
C LEU A 39 3.34 -12.67 2.68
N ASP A 40 2.24 -12.08 3.16
CA ASP A 40 0.88 -12.58 2.87
C ASP A 40 0.64 -12.67 1.35
N VAL A 41 1.07 -11.65 0.58
CA VAL A 41 0.96 -11.65 -0.89
C VAL A 41 1.77 -12.78 -1.53
N ILE A 42 2.99 -13.04 -1.05
CA ILE A 42 3.82 -14.14 -1.57
C ILE A 42 3.17 -15.49 -1.29
N GLU A 43 2.69 -15.68 -0.07
CA GLU A 43 2.04 -16.92 0.35
C GLU A 43 0.74 -17.16 -0.43
N LEU A 44 -0.14 -16.16 -0.48
CA LEU A 44 -1.41 -16.24 -1.21
C LEU A 44 -1.18 -16.50 -2.70
N ARG A 45 -0.15 -15.91 -3.32
CA ARG A 45 0.19 -16.21 -4.72
C ARG A 45 0.45 -17.70 -4.91
N SER A 46 1.30 -18.28 -4.06
CA SER A 46 1.62 -19.70 -4.14
C SER A 46 0.38 -20.58 -3.96
N GLN A 47 -0.48 -20.24 -3.01
CA GLN A 47 -1.72 -20.99 -2.73
C GLN A 47 -2.73 -20.90 -3.88
N ILE A 48 -2.98 -19.70 -4.42
CA ILE A 48 -3.93 -19.49 -5.53
C ILE A 48 -3.46 -20.24 -6.79
N LEU A 49 -2.18 -20.12 -7.14
CA LEU A 49 -1.62 -20.77 -8.33
C LEU A 49 -1.63 -22.30 -8.24
N ALA A 50 -1.57 -22.86 -7.02
CA ALA A 50 -1.70 -24.28 -6.77
C ALA A 50 -3.16 -24.76 -6.80
N ALA A 51 -4.09 -23.94 -6.29
CA ALA A 51 -5.52 -24.28 -6.22
C ALA A 51 -6.26 -24.08 -7.55
N HIS A 52 -5.84 -23.11 -8.37
CA HIS A 52 -6.55 -22.70 -9.57
C HIS A 52 -5.60 -22.65 -10.79
N PRO A 53 -5.72 -23.57 -11.76
CA PRO A 53 -4.90 -23.58 -12.96
C PRO A 53 -5.38 -22.64 -14.07
N ASP A 54 -6.32 -21.73 -13.79
CA ASP A 54 -6.86 -20.78 -14.76
C ASP A 54 -5.84 -19.71 -15.15
N GLU A 55 -5.67 -19.49 -16.46
CA GLU A 55 -4.67 -18.57 -17.02
C GLU A 55 -5.06 -17.11 -16.83
N GLU A 56 -6.35 -16.77 -16.87
CA GLU A 56 -6.80 -15.39 -16.63
C GLU A 56 -6.55 -14.98 -15.17
N LEU A 57 -6.91 -15.86 -14.23
CA LEU A 57 -6.60 -15.66 -12.82
C LEU A 57 -5.09 -15.57 -12.55
N ARG A 58 -4.28 -16.40 -13.22
CA ARG A 58 -2.81 -16.35 -13.13
C ARG A 58 -2.26 -14.98 -13.50
N LEU A 59 -2.62 -14.46 -14.67
CA LEU A 59 -2.20 -13.14 -15.13
C LEU A 59 -2.59 -12.06 -14.12
N ARG A 60 -3.83 -12.11 -13.61
CA ARG A 60 -4.31 -11.13 -12.64
C ARG A 60 -3.57 -11.20 -11.30
N VAL A 61 -3.23 -12.39 -10.82
CA VAL A 61 -2.44 -12.58 -9.61
C VAL A 61 -1.01 -12.08 -9.81
N ASP A 62 -0.40 -12.33 -10.98
CA ASP A 62 0.95 -11.87 -11.29
C ASP A 62 1.05 -10.33 -11.41
N GLU A 63 0.02 -9.68 -11.96
CA GLU A 63 -0.10 -8.22 -11.97
C GLU A 63 -0.17 -7.63 -10.55
N LEU A 64 -0.99 -8.25 -9.68
CA LEU A 64 -1.10 -7.85 -8.28
C LEU A 64 0.22 -8.04 -7.53
N HIS A 65 0.89 -9.18 -7.72
CA HIS A 65 2.18 -9.46 -7.11
C HIS A 65 3.27 -8.49 -7.59
N THR A 66 3.30 -8.17 -8.88
CA THR A 66 4.23 -7.17 -9.46
C THR A 66 3.99 -5.80 -8.83
N THR A 67 2.72 -5.39 -8.71
CA THR A 67 2.34 -4.12 -8.07
C THR A 67 2.74 -4.09 -6.58
N ALA A 68 2.51 -5.19 -5.85
CA ALA A 68 2.91 -5.31 -4.46
C ALA A 68 4.43 -5.23 -4.27
N THR A 69 5.20 -5.92 -5.13
CA THR A 69 6.67 -5.88 -5.10
C THR A 69 7.19 -4.45 -5.30
N ARG A 70 6.61 -3.70 -6.24
CA ARG A 70 6.93 -2.29 -6.46
C ARG A 70 6.63 -1.45 -5.21
N HIS A 71 5.45 -1.60 -4.62
CA HIS A 71 5.08 -0.86 -3.41
C HIS A 71 5.97 -1.18 -2.22
N LYS A 72 6.32 -2.46 -2.00
CA LYS A 72 7.27 -2.86 -0.95
C LYS A 72 8.63 -2.21 -1.16
N THR A 73 9.14 -2.21 -2.40
CA THR A 73 10.42 -1.59 -2.73
C THR A 73 10.41 -0.08 -2.49
N GLU A 74 9.32 0.60 -2.90
CA GLU A 74 9.14 2.05 -2.65
C GLU A 74 9.14 2.36 -1.15
N ILE A 75 8.41 1.57 -0.33
CA ILE A 75 8.40 1.73 1.13
C ILE A 75 9.80 1.52 1.72
N ASP A 76 10.46 0.42 1.38
CA ASP A 76 11.77 0.06 1.92
C ASP A 76 12.85 1.07 1.57
N TYR A 77 12.77 1.64 0.37
CA TYR A 77 13.67 2.71 -0.04
C TYR A 77 13.44 3.97 0.82
N THR A 78 12.18 4.41 0.95
CA THR A 78 11.85 5.62 1.69
C THR A 78 12.13 5.50 3.20
N LEU A 79 11.97 4.32 3.78
CA LEU A 79 12.26 4.09 5.20
C LEU A 79 13.76 4.13 5.54
N ARG A 80 14.68 3.99 4.57
CA ARG A 80 16.14 4.06 4.82
C ARG A 80 16.66 5.50 5.00
N HIS A 81 15.83 6.49 4.70
CA HIS A 81 16.23 7.89 4.64
C HIS A 81 15.26 8.76 5.46
N TRP A 82 15.69 9.98 5.77
CA TRP A 82 14.74 11.00 6.21
C TRP A 82 13.75 11.29 5.08
N ALA A 83 12.50 11.55 5.44
CA ALA A 83 11.41 11.66 4.47
C ALA A 83 10.66 12.96 4.66
N THR A 84 10.34 13.59 3.52
CA THR A 84 9.43 14.73 3.46
C THR A 84 8.00 14.30 3.85
N PRO A 85 7.16 15.21 4.35
CA PRO A 85 5.73 14.99 4.53
C PRO A 85 5.01 14.29 3.35
N VAL A 86 5.34 14.66 2.11
CA VAL A 86 4.73 14.05 0.91
C VAL A 86 5.20 12.61 0.70
N GLU A 87 6.47 12.32 0.94
CA GLU A 87 6.99 10.95 0.88
C GLU A 87 6.38 10.07 1.97
N ARG A 88 6.18 10.62 3.18
CA ARG A 88 5.48 9.93 4.27
C ARG A 88 4.04 9.59 3.92
N ALA A 89 3.31 10.55 3.35
CA ALA A 89 1.95 10.31 2.86
C ALA A 89 1.92 9.22 1.78
N ARG A 90 2.88 9.25 0.84
CA ARG A 90 3.02 8.23 -0.19
C ARG A 90 3.31 6.84 0.40
N VAL A 91 4.17 6.75 1.42
CA VAL A 91 4.45 5.49 2.13
C VAL A 91 3.18 4.96 2.79
N ALA A 92 2.40 5.80 3.47
CA ALA A 92 1.13 5.39 4.07
C ALA A 92 0.13 4.88 3.01
N ASP A 93 0.02 5.57 1.87
CA ASP A 93 -0.81 5.13 0.74
C ASP A 93 -0.36 3.78 0.18
N ARG A 94 0.96 3.57 0.02
CA ARG A 94 1.51 2.29 -0.45
C ARG A 94 1.30 1.17 0.54
N LEU A 95 1.41 1.43 1.84
CA LEU A 95 1.11 0.46 2.88
C LEU A 95 -0.38 0.05 2.81
N GLY A 96 -1.28 1.02 2.65
CA GLY A 96 -2.70 0.75 2.44
C GLY A 96 -2.97 -0.03 1.16
N ALA A 97 -2.22 0.21 0.09
CA ALA A 97 -2.31 -0.55 -1.16
C ALA A 97 -1.87 -2.01 -0.98
N LEU A 98 -0.78 -2.28 -0.26
CA LEU A 98 -0.35 -3.65 0.08
C LEU A 98 -1.44 -4.42 0.82
N MET A 99 -2.02 -3.83 1.87
CA MET A 99 -3.14 -4.42 2.61
C MET A 99 -4.34 -4.73 1.70
N ARG A 100 -4.69 -3.83 0.76
CA ARG A 100 -5.80 -4.07 -0.19
C ARG A 100 -5.48 -5.18 -1.18
N ILE A 101 -4.22 -5.29 -1.64
CA ILE A 101 -3.78 -6.37 -2.53
C ILE A 101 -3.86 -7.71 -1.80
N ALA A 102 -3.32 -7.81 -0.58
CA ALA A 102 -3.38 -9.04 0.23
C ALA A 102 -4.83 -9.50 0.43
N ARG A 103 -5.73 -8.59 0.85
CA ARG A 103 -7.16 -8.91 0.99
C ARG A 103 -7.81 -9.33 -0.33
N ARG A 104 -7.45 -8.70 -1.44
CA ARG A 104 -7.98 -9.09 -2.76
C ARG A 104 -7.52 -10.49 -3.16
N MET A 105 -6.26 -10.83 -2.92
CA MET A 105 -5.74 -12.17 -3.21
C MET A 105 -6.41 -13.22 -2.31
N ASP A 106 -6.63 -12.91 -1.04
CA ASP A 106 -7.38 -13.76 -0.12
C ASP A 106 -8.80 -14.06 -0.63
N THR A 107 -9.49 -13.07 -1.23
CA THR A 107 -10.81 -13.32 -1.85
C THR A 107 -10.77 -14.28 -3.03
N PHE A 108 -9.68 -14.34 -3.80
CA PHE A 108 -9.54 -15.31 -4.88
C PHE A 108 -9.42 -16.74 -4.36
N LEU A 109 -8.74 -16.92 -3.22
CA LEU A 109 -8.56 -18.22 -2.60
C LEU A 109 -9.85 -18.75 -1.95
N HIS A 110 -10.60 -17.89 -1.25
CA HIS A 110 -11.76 -18.29 -0.45
C HIS A 110 -13.10 -18.19 -1.19
N ARG A 111 -13.16 -17.50 -2.33
CA ARG A 111 -14.40 -17.33 -3.10
C ARG A 111 -14.21 -17.71 -4.57
N PRO A 112 -14.26 -19.01 -4.89
CA PRO A 112 -14.24 -19.43 -6.27
C PRO A 112 -15.60 -19.09 -6.91
N HIS A 113 -15.61 -18.06 -7.75
CA HIS A 113 -16.65 -17.71 -8.73
C HIS A 113 -18.07 -17.40 -8.20
N GLY A 114 -18.35 -16.11 -8.01
CA GLY A 114 -19.63 -15.50 -8.36
C GLY A 114 -19.35 -14.34 -9.33
N PRO A 115 -20.27 -13.99 -10.26
CA PRO A 115 -20.03 -12.87 -11.17
C PRO A 115 -19.80 -11.62 -10.33
N LEU A 116 -18.77 -10.84 -10.71
CA LEU A 116 -18.48 -9.53 -10.15
C LEU A 116 -19.68 -8.60 -10.38
N GLY A 117 -20.64 -8.64 -9.46
CA GLY A 117 -21.59 -7.56 -9.27
C GLY A 117 -20.92 -6.52 -8.39
N ASP A 118 -20.78 -5.31 -8.92
CA ASP A 118 -20.54 -4.11 -8.14
C ASP A 118 -21.46 -4.11 -6.91
N ALA A 119 -20.90 -4.40 -5.74
CA ALA A 119 -21.53 -4.08 -4.47
C ALA A 119 -20.99 -2.71 -4.03
N ASP A 120 -21.30 -1.70 -4.83
CA ASP A 120 -21.57 -0.38 -4.27
C ASP A 120 -22.88 -0.54 -3.48
N PRO A 121 -22.91 -0.34 -2.15
CA PRO A 121 -24.18 -0.37 -1.45
C PRO A 121 -25.02 0.82 -1.92
N ALA A 122 -25.91 0.59 -2.88
CA ALA A 122 -26.94 1.53 -3.24
C ALA A 122 -27.71 1.91 -1.95
N PRO A 123 -27.81 3.20 -1.60
CA PRO A 123 -28.55 3.61 -0.42
C PRO A 123 -30.01 3.19 -0.58
N GLU A 124 -30.53 2.44 0.40
CA GLU A 124 -31.93 2.03 0.41
C GLU A 124 -32.85 3.25 0.30
N PRO A 125 -33.89 3.21 -0.56
CA PRO A 125 -34.88 4.27 -0.59
C PRO A 125 -35.64 4.24 0.74
N THR A 126 -35.54 5.35 1.49
CA THR A 126 -36.43 5.62 2.62
C THR A 126 -37.87 5.65 2.10
N VAL A 127 -38.64 4.61 2.41
CA VAL A 127 -40.07 4.59 2.13
C VAL A 127 -40.79 5.32 3.26
N ALA A 128 -41.43 6.43 2.87
CA ALA A 128 -42.50 7.20 3.51
C ALA A 128 -42.25 7.78 4.92
#